data_AF-A0A969N7L3-F1
#
_entry.id   AF-A0A969N7L3-F1
#
_cell.length_a   1.000
_cell.length_b   1.000
_cell.length_c   1.000
_cell.angle_alpha   90.00
_cell.angle_beta   90.00
_cell.angle_gamma   90.00
#
_symmetry.space_group_name_H-M   'P 1'
#
loop_
_entity.id
_entity.type
_entity.pdbx_description
1 polymer ?
#
loop_
_entity_poly.entity_id
_entity_poly.type
_entity_poly.pdbx_seq_one_letter_code
_entity_poly.pdbx_strand_id
1 'polypeptide(L)'
;MLQAQGQDLMVAVLFIDLDRFKQINDTLGHQVGDELLKLAAERLKLCVREDDRVARWGGDEFTILLPRILQDTEVIKVAHRIQASFDQPIMVGSHSLHITCSIGVALFPRDGLDAAALLQAADTALYQVKESGRNGYSLFRPEMNTVALNRLRIETDLREAIQAHQFQLYYQPQVDCRTGELLAMEALLRWHHPSLGLCSPLAFIPVAEDSGLIVPIGHWVLQTACQQLSILAASQGFPDLKVAVNLSVSQFREANLVEMIKEVYRSRGWIPLLSNWRSPRVWP
;
A
#
# COMPACT_ATOMS: atom_id res chain seq x y z
N MET A 1 22.25 -3.95 27.59
CA MET A 1 21.28 -4.57 28.52
C MET A 1 20.48 -3.45 29.16
N LEU A 2 19.17 -3.42 28.88
CA LEU A 2 18.23 -2.32 29.18
C LEU A 2 18.18 -2.00 30.69
N GLN A 3 18.73 -0.86 31.11
CA GLN A 3 18.48 -0.25 32.42
C GLN A 3 17.07 0.33 32.44
N ALA A 4 16.06 -0.52 32.55
CA ALA A 4 14.66 -0.11 32.72
C ALA A 4 13.92 -0.94 33.80
N GLN A 5 14.61 -1.80 34.55
CA GLN A 5 13.98 -2.71 35.52
C GLN A 5 13.72 -2.09 36.91
N GLY A 6 13.88 -0.77 37.11
CA GLY A 6 13.85 -0.18 38.46
C GLY A 6 12.92 1.02 38.67
N GLN A 7 12.30 1.57 37.63
CA GLN A 7 11.39 2.73 37.69
C GLN A 7 10.32 2.52 36.62
N ASP A 8 9.09 3.03 36.80
CA ASP A 8 7.97 2.99 35.83
C ASP A 8 8.29 3.81 34.55
N LEU A 9 9.42 3.50 33.93
CA LEU A 9 10.01 4.21 32.81
C LEU A 9 10.00 3.26 31.62
N MET A 10 9.23 3.65 30.62
CA MET A 10 9.19 2.99 29.34
C MET A 10 10.40 3.39 28.50
N VAL A 11 10.72 2.57 27.51
CA VAL A 11 11.70 2.89 26.47
C VAL A 11 10.97 2.85 25.14
N ALA A 12 11.09 3.89 24.33
CA ALA A 12 10.52 3.90 22.99
C ALA A 12 11.59 3.61 21.94
N VAL A 13 11.24 2.79 20.96
CA VAL A 13 12.00 2.60 19.73
C VAL A 13 11.16 3.16 18.58
N LEU A 14 11.74 4.08 17.83
CA LEU A 14 11.17 4.60 16.59
C LEU A 14 11.97 4.02 15.43
N PHE A 15 11.29 3.45 14.45
CA PHE A 15 11.85 3.01 13.18
C PHE A 15 11.39 3.99 12.09
N ILE A 16 12.33 4.56 11.35
CA ILE A 16 12.09 5.67 10.43
C ILE A 16 12.60 5.28 9.05
N ASP A 17 11.81 5.53 8.02
CA ASP A 17 12.17 5.32 6.60
C ASP A 17 11.95 6.61 5.83
N LEU A 18 12.91 6.97 4.97
CA LEU A 18 12.79 8.13 4.09
C LEU A 18 11.97 7.77 2.84
N ASP A 19 10.78 8.36 2.72
CA ASP A 19 9.83 7.96 1.70
C ASP A 19 10.38 8.21 0.28
N ARG A 20 10.32 7.17 -0.56
CA ARG A 20 10.71 7.23 -1.98
C ARG A 20 12.18 7.62 -2.21
N PHE A 21 13.06 7.39 -1.23
CA PHE A 21 14.50 7.68 -1.37
C PHE A 21 15.13 7.03 -2.61
N LYS A 22 14.72 5.81 -2.97
CA LYS A 22 15.17 5.14 -4.20
C LYS A 22 14.93 5.98 -5.46
N GLN A 23 13.80 6.69 -5.57
CA GLN A 23 13.51 7.54 -6.74
C GLN A 23 14.50 8.70 -6.84
N ILE A 24 14.99 9.21 -5.71
CA ILE A 24 16.03 10.25 -5.68
C ILE A 24 17.35 9.69 -6.20
N ASN A 25 17.76 8.51 -5.72
CA ASN A 25 18.97 7.84 -6.23
C ASN A 25 18.88 7.57 -7.73
N ASP A 26 17.75 7.05 -8.19
CA ASP A 26 17.56 6.71 -9.61
C ASP A 26 17.54 7.97 -10.51
N THR A 27 17.13 9.13 -9.98
CA THR A 27 16.97 10.37 -10.75
C THR A 27 18.19 11.29 -10.67
N LEU A 28 18.80 11.43 -9.49
CA LEU A 28 19.85 12.42 -9.19
C LEU A 28 21.21 11.77 -8.86
N GLY A 29 21.26 10.44 -8.80
CA GLY A 29 22.46 9.67 -8.54
C GLY A 29 22.76 9.46 -7.05
N HIS A 30 23.51 8.39 -6.77
CA HIS A 30 23.84 7.96 -5.40
C HIS A 30 24.59 9.03 -4.58
N GLN A 31 25.40 9.88 -5.21
CA GLN A 31 26.12 10.93 -4.49
C GLN A 31 25.17 11.94 -3.82
N VAL A 32 24.08 12.31 -4.51
CA VAL A 32 23.03 13.18 -3.95
C VAL A 32 22.28 12.45 -2.83
N GLY A 33 22.00 11.16 -3.02
CA GLY A 33 21.39 10.33 -1.99
C GLY A 33 22.23 10.22 -0.72
N ASP A 34 23.54 10.03 -0.84
CA ASP A 34 24.45 9.93 0.30
C ASP A 34 24.51 11.23 1.12
N GLU A 35 24.56 12.38 0.45
CA GLU A 35 24.50 13.68 1.11
C GLU A 35 23.13 13.95 1.76
N LEU A 36 22.04 13.53 1.09
CA LEU A 36 20.70 13.58 1.67
C LEU A 36 20.62 12.76 2.97
N LEU A 37 21.22 11.57 3.01
CA LEU A 37 21.23 10.73 4.21
C LEU A 37 22.02 11.36 5.36
N LYS A 38 23.14 12.03 5.08
CA LYS A 38 23.89 12.77 6.10
C LYS A 38 23.05 13.92 6.68
N LEU A 39 22.40 14.70 5.82
CA LEU A 39 21.55 15.82 6.25
C LEU A 39 20.29 15.34 6.98
N ALA A 40 19.70 14.23 6.56
CA ALA A 40 18.60 13.59 7.27
C ALA A 40 19.04 13.14 8.68
N ALA A 41 20.22 12.53 8.81
CA ALA A 41 20.78 12.15 10.11
C ALA A 41 20.95 13.35 11.04
N GLU A 42 21.52 14.46 10.54
CA GLU A 42 21.66 15.69 11.34
C GLU A 42 20.31 16.29 11.72
N ARG A 43 19.34 16.29 10.80
CA ARG A 43 17.98 16.76 11.08
C ARG A 43 17.28 15.91 12.15
N LEU A 44 17.44 14.59 12.11
CA LEU A 44 16.92 13.69 13.13
C LEU A 44 17.57 13.92 14.50
N LYS A 45 18.90 14.16 14.55
CA LYS A 45 19.60 14.52 15.79
C LYS A 45 19.06 15.80 16.42
N LEU A 46 18.74 16.81 15.61
CA LEU A 46 18.13 18.06 16.10
C LEU A 46 16.70 17.87 16.62
N CYS A 47 16.04 16.76 16.27
CA CYS A 47 14.70 16.44 16.72
C CYS A 47 14.66 15.65 18.02
N VAL A 48 15.79 15.36 18.66
CA VAL A 48 15.84 14.54 19.88
C VAL A 48 16.67 15.23 20.98
N ARG A 49 16.55 14.74 22.22
CA ARG A 49 17.33 15.22 23.36
C ARG A 49 18.72 14.58 23.33
N GLU A 50 19.66 15.13 24.09
CA GLU A 50 21.05 14.62 24.15
C GLU A 50 21.15 13.17 24.66
N ASP A 51 20.24 12.77 25.57
CA ASP A 51 20.18 11.41 26.12
C ASP A 51 19.54 10.39 25.16
N ASP A 52 18.88 10.85 24.10
CA ASP A 52 18.27 10.00 23.08
C ASP A 52 19.34 9.53 22.10
N ARG A 53 19.15 8.36 21.48
CA ARG A 53 20.11 7.84 20.49
C ARG A 53 19.47 7.78 19.11
N VAL A 54 20.17 8.32 18.12
CA VAL A 54 19.84 8.18 16.70
C VAL A 54 20.89 7.27 16.06
N ALA A 55 20.45 6.25 15.34
CA ALA A 55 21.29 5.34 14.58
C ALA A 55 20.75 5.19 13.15
N ARG A 56 21.64 4.88 12.21
CA ARG A 56 21.25 4.44 10.86
C ARG A 56 21.25 2.92 10.86
N TRP A 57 20.11 2.31 10.58
CA TRP A 57 19.95 0.86 10.59
C TRP A 57 20.53 0.22 9.32
N GLY A 58 20.28 0.85 8.18
CA GLY A 58 20.78 0.43 6.87
C GLY A 58 20.04 1.17 5.77
N GLY A 59 20.61 1.30 4.56
CA GLY A 59 19.93 1.99 3.45
C GLY A 59 19.47 3.41 3.83
N ASP A 60 18.18 3.67 3.67
CA ASP A 60 17.45 4.89 4.02
C ASP A 60 16.71 4.82 5.37
N GLU A 61 17.01 3.81 6.17
CA GLU A 61 16.37 3.52 7.44
C GLU A 61 17.18 4.03 8.64
N PHE A 62 16.48 4.67 9.58
CA PHE A 62 17.01 5.18 10.83
C PHE A 62 16.23 4.61 12.02
N THR A 63 16.89 4.49 13.16
CA THR A 63 16.26 4.12 14.43
C THR A 63 16.57 5.16 15.50
N ILE A 64 15.57 5.46 16.32
CA ILE A 64 15.71 6.35 17.47
C ILE A 64 15.30 5.61 18.73
N LEU A 65 16.17 5.65 19.75
CA LEU A 65 15.90 5.12 21.08
C LEU A 65 15.65 6.29 22.04
N LEU A 66 14.45 6.33 22.61
CA LEU A 66 14.07 7.30 23.63
C LEU A 66 14.01 6.58 24.99
N PRO A 67 15.03 6.72 25.85
CA PRO A 67 14.97 6.18 27.20
C PRO A 67 14.08 7.06 28.10
N ARG A 68 13.57 6.47 29.19
CA ARG A 68 12.90 7.20 30.28
C ARG A 68 11.62 7.94 29.85
N ILE A 69 10.75 7.25 29.12
CA ILE A 69 9.43 7.74 28.73
C ILE A 69 8.42 7.45 29.84
N LEU A 70 7.63 8.47 30.22
CA LEU A 70 6.54 8.29 31.20
C LEU A 70 5.19 8.04 30.53
N GLN A 71 4.97 8.61 29.33
CA GLN A 71 3.69 8.54 28.63
C GLN A 71 3.89 8.50 27.11
N ASP A 72 2.98 7.83 26.41
CA ASP A 72 2.91 7.78 24.94
C ASP A 72 2.93 9.17 24.30
N THR A 73 2.36 10.18 24.97
CA THR A 73 2.30 11.56 24.48
C THR A 73 3.69 12.19 24.29
N GLU A 74 4.71 11.77 25.05
CA GLU A 74 6.09 12.23 24.85
C GLU A 74 6.67 11.72 23.54
N VAL A 75 6.41 10.45 23.23
CA VAL A 75 6.88 9.80 22.01
C VAL A 75 6.18 10.37 20.79
N ILE A 76 4.86 10.61 20.89
CA ILE A 76 4.06 11.27 19.85
C ILE A 76 4.61 12.67 19.54
N LYS A 77 5.01 13.45 20.55
CA LYS A 77 5.62 14.76 20.35
C LYS A 77 6.94 14.68 19.58
N VAL A 78 7.77 13.67 19.86
CA VAL A 78 9.01 13.43 19.12
C VAL A 78 8.71 13.07 17.68
N ALA A 79 7.79 12.13 17.43
CA ALA A 79 7.39 11.73 16.09
C ALA A 79 6.86 12.91 15.27
N HIS A 80 5.96 13.72 15.84
CA HIS A 80 5.44 14.92 15.18
C HIS A 80 6.53 15.96 14.89
N ARG A 81 7.49 16.15 15.82
CA ARG A 81 8.62 17.06 15.61
C ARG A 81 9.51 16.59 14.46
N ILE A 82 9.76 15.28 14.37
CA ILE A 82 10.50 14.68 13.26
C ILE A 82 9.76 14.96 11.95
N GLN A 83 8.48 14.63 11.84
CA GLN A 83 7.70 14.89 10.63
C GLN A 83 7.74 16.37 10.22
N ALA A 84 7.47 17.28 11.16
CA ALA A 84 7.50 18.72 10.90
C ALA A 84 8.88 19.22 10.43
N SER A 85 9.98 18.56 10.85
CA SER A 85 11.32 18.89 10.35
C SER A 85 11.50 18.50 8.87
N PHE A 86 10.84 17.45 8.40
CA PHE A 86 10.88 16.97 7.02
C PHE A 86 9.90 17.71 6.10
N ASP A 87 8.95 18.48 6.63
CA ASP A 87 8.13 19.41 5.85
C ASP A 87 8.99 20.53 5.20
N GLN A 88 10.15 20.83 5.77
CA GLN A 88 11.09 21.78 5.19
C GLN A 88 12.00 21.07 4.18
N PRO A 89 12.26 21.66 3.00
CA PRO A 89 13.13 21.04 2.00
C PRO A 89 14.55 20.82 2.54
N ILE A 90 15.21 19.77 2.04
CA ILE A 90 16.64 19.52 2.28
C ILE A 90 17.43 20.05 1.08
N MET A 91 18.35 20.98 1.34
CA MET A 91 19.25 21.50 0.32
C MET A 91 20.46 20.57 0.16
N VAL A 92 20.59 19.94 -1.01
CA VAL A 92 21.75 19.10 -1.38
C VAL A 92 22.44 19.73 -2.58
N GLY A 93 23.53 20.46 -2.35
CA GLY A 93 24.16 21.27 -3.38
C GLY A 93 23.20 22.32 -3.94
N SER A 94 22.88 22.24 -5.23
CA SER A 94 21.90 23.12 -5.90
C SER A 94 20.47 22.57 -5.90
N HIS A 95 20.24 21.37 -5.37
CA HIS A 95 18.91 20.74 -5.36
C HIS A 95 18.15 21.04 -4.08
N SER A 96 16.89 21.44 -4.22
CA SER A 96 15.93 21.57 -3.12
C SER A 96 15.02 20.35 -3.11
N LEU A 97 15.27 19.41 -2.21
CA LEU A 97 14.59 18.12 -2.16
C LEU A 97 13.47 18.14 -1.12
N HIS A 98 12.25 17.84 -1.57
CA HIS A 98 11.10 17.61 -0.69
C HIS A 98 10.96 16.11 -0.47
N ILE A 99 11.36 15.64 0.70
CA ILE A 99 11.26 14.25 1.12
C ILE A 99 10.51 14.15 2.45
N THR A 100 9.64 13.16 2.56
CA THR A 100 8.90 12.85 3.77
C THR A 100 9.49 11.62 4.46
N CYS A 101 9.05 11.33 5.68
CA CYS A 101 9.43 10.10 6.36
C CYS A 101 8.21 9.40 6.95
N SER A 102 8.26 8.07 6.96
CA SER A 102 7.32 7.21 7.66
C SER A 102 7.93 6.72 8.97
N ILE A 103 7.16 6.68 10.07
CA ILE A 103 7.67 6.37 11.41
C ILE A 103 6.83 5.27 12.09
N GLY A 104 7.44 4.14 12.42
CA GLY A 104 6.87 3.14 13.30
C GLY A 104 7.37 3.27 14.73
N VAL A 105 6.54 3.04 15.74
CA VAL A 105 6.88 3.25 17.16
C VAL A 105 6.52 2.02 17.98
N ALA A 106 7.43 1.54 18.83
CA ALA A 106 7.16 0.50 19.83
C ALA A 106 7.69 0.90 21.22
N LEU A 107 7.00 0.48 22.28
CA LEU A 107 7.31 0.80 23.67
C LEU A 107 7.65 -0.44 24.49
N PHE A 108 8.79 -0.44 25.18
CA PHE A 108 9.11 -1.38 26.25
C PHE A 108 8.42 -0.95 27.55
N PRO A 109 7.86 -1.89 28.34
CA PRO A 109 7.77 -3.33 28.10
C PRO A 109 6.50 -3.75 27.34
N ARG A 110 5.63 -2.81 26.96
CA ARG A 110 4.29 -3.08 26.41
C ARG A 110 4.29 -3.89 25.12
N ASP A 111 5.19 -3.52 24.20
CA ASP A 111 5.20 -3.97 22.81
C ASP A 111 6.33 -4.99 22.54
N GLY A 112 7.11 -5.33 23.57
CA GLY A 112 8.22 -6.29 23.50
C GLY A 112 9.09 -6.26 24.76
N LEU A 113 9.65 -7.41 25.14
CA LEU A 113 10.50 -7.57 26.34
C LEU A 113 12.00 -7.57 26.03
N ASP A 114 12.38 -7.60 24.76
CA ASP A 114 13.76 -7.54 24.31
C ASP A 114 13.91 -6.63 23.07
N ALA A 115 15.16 -6.36 22.69
CA ALA A 115 15.47 -5.45 21.59
C ALA A 115 14.95 -5.96 20.24
N ALA A 116 14.97 -7.28 20.01
CA ALA A 116 14.52 -7.85 18.74
C ALA A 116 12.99 -7.73 18.61
N ALA A 117 12.25 -8.04 19.67
CA ALA A 117 10.80 -7.89 19.72
C ALA A 117 10.37 -6.42 19.51
N LEU A 118 11.05 -5.47 20.16
CA LEU A 118 10.75 -4.04 20.01
C LEU A 118 11.04 -3.53 18.60
N LEU A 119 12.17 -3.93 18.01
CA LEU A 119 12.50 -3.56 16.63
C LEU A 119 11.48 -4.14 15.65
N GLN A 120 11.08 -5.39 15.82
CA GLN A 120 10.05 -6.02 15.00
C GLN A 120 8.70 -5.31 15.15
N ALA A 121 8.29 -4.97 16.37
CA ALA A 121 7.05 -4.24 16.61
C ALA A 121 7.08 -2.84 15.96
N ALA A 122 8.20 -2.11 16.07
CA ALA A 122 8.36 -0.81 15.45
C ALA A 122 8.36 -0.91 13.91
N ASP A 123 8.99 -1.93 13.34
CA ASP A 123 8.96 -2.21 11.90
C ASP A 123 7.54 -2.53 11.39
N THR A 124 6.79 -3.38 12.10
CA THR A 124 5.37 -3.64 11.80
C THR A 124 4.55 -2.35 11.79
N ALA A 125 4.77 -1.46 12.76
CA ALA A 125 4.08 -0.18 12.83
C ALA A 125 4.50 0.76 11.68
N LEU A 126 5.77 0.77 11.30
CA LEU A 126 6.30 1.54 10.17
C LEU A 126 5.66 1.08 8.85
N TYR A 127 5.56 -0.24 8.67
CA TYR A 127 4.90 -0.83 7.52
C TYR A 127 3.44 -0.35 7.39
N GLN A 128 2.70 -0.33 8.51
CA GLN A 128 1.32 0.18 8.54
C GLN A 128 1.23 1.66 8.09
N VAL A 129 2.21 2.49 8.41
CA VAL A 129 2.28 3.88 7.90
C VAL A 129 2.47 3.91 6.39
N LYS A 130 3.39 3.09 5.87
CA LYS A 130 3.67 3.02 4.42
C LYS A 130 2.43 2.61 3.63
N GLU A 131 1.66 1.67 4.17
CA GLU A 131 0.37 1.21 3.61
C GLU A 131 -0.73 2.27 3.70
N SER A 132 -0.74 3.06 4.78
CA SER A 132 -1.75 4.10 5.00
C SER A 132 -1.48 5.38 4.21
N GLY A 133 -0.49 5.38 3.30
CA GLY A 133 -0.19 6.51 2.42
C GLY A 133 1.17 7.17 2.63
N ARG A 134 2.02 6.67 3.56
CA ARG A 134 3.31 7.24 3.95
C ARG A 134 3.19 8.61 4.65
N ASN A 135 4.31 9.29 4.91
CA ASN A 135 4.38 10.59 5.60
C ASN A 135 3.54 10.63 6.90
N GLY A 136 3.80 9.70 7.80
CA GLY A 136 2.96 9.45 8.96
C GLY A 136 3.77 8.89 10.12
N TYR A 137 3.09 8.69 11.25
CA TYR A 137 3.60 7.82 12.29
C TYR A 137 2.50 6.86 12.75
N SER A 138 2.90 5.71 13.29
CA SER A 138 2.00 4.75 13.90
C SER A 138 2.64 4.15 15.15
N LEU A 139 1.86 4.04 16.23
CA LEU A 139 2.25 3.27 17.39
C LEU A 139 1.85 1.83 17.15
N PHE A 140 2.76 0.90 17.46
CA PHE A 140 2.48 -0.52 17.40
C PHE A 140 1.25 -0.84 18.22
N ARG A 141 0.39 -1.68 17.63
CA ARG A 141 -0.70 -2.33 18.34
C ARG A 141 -0.69 -3.81 17.96
N PRO A 142 -0.99 -4.73 18.89
CA PRO A 142 -0.95 -6.17 18.61
C PRO A 142 -1.75 -6.61 17.37
N GLU A 143 -2.84 -5.89 17.06
CA GLU A 143 -3.67 -6.14 15.88
C GLU A 143 -2.88 -5.97 14.57
N MET A 144 -1.83 -5.14 14.55
CA MET A 144 -1.01 -4.91 13.34
C MET A 144 -0.24 -6.16 12.90
N ASN A 145 0.18 -7.03 13.83
CA ASN A 145 0.81 -8.30 13.48
C ASN A 145 -0.15 -9.21 12.69
N THR A 146 -1.45 -9.15 13.02
CA THR A 146 -2.46 -9.92 12.28
C THR A 146 -2.65 -9.37 10.87
N VAL A 147 -2.53 -8.05 10.66
CA VAL A 147 -2.67 -7.41 9.34
C VAL A 147 -1.52 -7.83 8.41
N ALA A 148 -0.28 -7.78 8.88
CA ALA A 148 0.88 -8.17 8.07
C ALA A 148 0.85 -9.66 7.68
N LEU A 149 0.52 -10.54 8.64
CA LEU A 149 0.37 -11.98 8.37
C LEU A 149 -0.80 -12.26 7.43
N ASN A 150 -1.94 -11.59 7.62
CA ASN A 150 -3.09 -11.72 6.73
C ASN A 150 -2.76 -11.27 5.31
N ARG A 151 -1.95 -10.22 5.15
CA ARG A 151 -1.53 -9.75 3.82
C ARG A 151 -0.67 -10.78 3.11
N LEU A 152 0.37 -11.31 3.75
CA LEU A 152 1.23 -12.36 3.18
C LEU A 152 0.41 -13.59 2.79
N ARG A 153 -0.56 -13.96 3.63
CA ARG A 153 -1.50 -15.03 3.35
C ARG A 153 -2.36 -14.72 2.12
N ILE A 154 -2.99 -13.54 2.06
CA ILE A 154 -3.78 -13.11 0.89
C ILE A 154 -2.92 -13.12 -0.37
N GLU A 155 -1.68 -12.63 -0.34
CA GLU A 155 -0.80 -12.67 -1.51
C GLU A 155 -0.54 -14.10 -1.99
N THR A 156 -0.23 -15.01 -1.05
CA THR A 156 0.00 -16.43 -1.35
C THR A 156 -1.25 -17.05 -1.95
N ASP A 157 -2.40 -16.86 -1.30
CA ASP A 157 -3.70 -17.38 -1.72
C ASP A 157 -4.12 -16.80 -3.09
N LEU A 158 -3.78 -15.54 -3.40
CA LEU A 158 -4.05 -14.92 -4.71
C LEU A 158 -3.26 -15.56 -5.85
N ARG A 159 -2.01 -15.98 -5.61
CA ARG A 159 -1.21 -16.70 -6.63
C ARG A 159 -1.86 -18.02 -7.00
N GLU A 160 -2.36 -18.74 -6.00
CA GLU A 160 -3.12 -19.97 -6.20
C GLU A 160 -4.47 -19.70 -6.87
N ALA A 161 -5.17 -18.64 -6.47
CA ALA A 161 -6.49 -18.27 -6.99
C ALA A 161 -6.48 -18.05 -8.51
N ILE A 162 -5.41 -17.44 -9.04
CA ILE A 162 -5.23 -17.23 -10.49
C ILE A 162 -5.18 -18.57 -11.24
N GLN A 163 -4.48 -19.56 -10.69
CA GLN A 163 -4.32 -20.87 -11.32
C GLN A 163 -5.54 -21.78 -11.11
N ALA A 164 -6.19 -21.67 -9.95
CA ALA A 164 -7.32 -22.50 -9.55
C ALA A 164 -8.69 -21.94 -9.99
N HIS A 165 -8.71 -20.91 -10.86
CA HIS A 165 -9.93 -20.28 -11.38
C HIS A 165 -10.93 -19.86 -10.29
N GLN A 166 -10.43 -19.29 -9.19
CA GLN A 166 -11.25 -18.88 -8.05
C GLN A 166 -11.90 -17.50 -8.22
N PHE A 167 -11.68 -16.84 -9.35
CA PHE A 167 -12.26 -15.54 -9.65
C PHE A 167 -13.57 -15.66 -10.43
N GLN A 168 -14.48 -14.73 -10.17
CA GLN A 168 -15.74 -14.59 -10.89
C GLN A 168 -16.01 -13.11 -11.17
N LEU A 169 -16.73 -12.83 -12.26
CA LEU A 169 -17.25 -11.49 -12.54
C LEU A 169 -18.74 -11.43 -12.21
N TYR A 170 -19.09 -10.46 -11.37
CA TYR A 170 -20.47 -10.05 -11.16
C TYR A 170 -20.73 -8.83 -12.06
N TYR A 171 -21.97 -8.64 -12.49
CA TYR A 171 -22.33 -7.55 -13.40
C TYR A 171 -23.40 -6.68 -12.77
N GLN A 172 -23.11 -5.39 -12.64
CA GLN A 172 -24.05 -4.41 -12.14
C GLN A 172 -24.61 -3.57 -13.30
N PRO A 173 -25.93 -3.53 -13.51
CA PRO A 173 -26.51 -2.74 -14.60
C PRO A 173 -26.39 -1.23 -14.33
N GLN A 174 -26.10 -0.47 -15.37
CA GLN A 174 -26.16 0.98 -15.42
C GLN A 174 -27.34 1.38 -16.29
N VAL A 175 -28.34 2.02 -15.70
CA VAL A 175 -29.60 2.39 -16.37
C VAL A 175 -29.72 3.91 -16.50
N ASP A 176 -30.39 4.36 -17.56
CA ASP A 176 -30.80 5.75 -17.69
C ASP A 176 -31.87 6.06 -16.64
N CYS A 177 -31.66 7.09 -15.82
CA CYS A 177 -32.56 7.43 -14.72
C CYS A 177 -33.90 8.05 -15.16
N ARG A 178 -33.99 8.52 -16.40
CA ARG A 178 -35.20 9.11 -16.99
C ARG A 178 -36.01 8.06 -17.75
N THR A 179 -35.35 7.21 -18.53
CA THR A 179 -36.03 6.22 -19.39
C THR A 179 -36.12 4.84 -18.76
N GLY A 180 -35.25 4.53 -17.79
CA GLY A 180 -35.13 3.19 -17.20
C GLY A 180 -34.41 2.18 -18.11
N GLU A 181 -33.92 2.61 -19.27
CA GLU A 181 -33.26 1.73 -20.24
C GLU A 181 -31.85 1.34 -19.77
N LEU A 182 -31.45 0.11 -20.08
CA LEU A 182 -30.11 -0.39 -19.80
C LEU A 182 -29.10 0.24 -20.76
N LEU A 183 -28.13 0.98 -20.22
CA LEU A 183 -27.07 1.64 -21.00
C LEU A 183 -25.81 0.81 -21.07
N ALA A 184 -25.40 0.23 -19.94
CA ALA A 184 -24.16 -0.53 -19.80
C ALA A 184 -24.24 -1.47 -18.59
N MET A 185 -23.20 -2.27 -18.40
CA MET A 185 -22.96 -3.03 -17.18
C MET A 185 -21.56 -2.76 -16.66
N GLU A 186 -21.35 -2.80 -15.36
CA GLU A 186 -20.03 -2.78 -14.75
C GLU A 186 -19.62 -4.20 -14.33
N ALA A 187 -18.45 -4.64 -14.78
CA ALA A 187 -17.85 -5.91 -14.37
C ALA A 187 -17.10 -5.74 -13.05
N LEU A 188 -17.56 -6.46 -12.04
CA LEU A 188 -17.07 -6.40 -10.68
C LEU A 188 -16.39 -7.72 -10.32
N LEU A 189 -15.08 -7.67 -10.09
CA LEU A 189 -14.30 -8.84 -9.68
C LEU A 189 -14.77 -9.36 -8.32
N ARG A 190 -14.86 -10.68 -8.21
CA ARG A 190 -15.15 -11.42 -6.99
C ARG A 190 -14.15 -12.55 -6.85
N TRP A 191 -13.75 -12.84 -5.62
CA TRP A 191 -12.85 -13.93 -5.32
C TRP A 191 -13.55 -14.92 -4.38
N HIS A 192 -13.71 -16.15 -4.84
CA HIS A 192 -14.27 -17.26 -4.08
C HIS A 192 -13.14 -18.07 -3.45
N HIS A 193 -12.78 -17.72 -2.22
CA HIS A 193 -11.76 -18.43 -1.48
C HIS A 193 -12.33 -19.76 -0.91
N PRO A 194 -11.60 -20.88 -1.03
CA PRO A 194 -12.08 -22.19 -0.56
C PRO A 194 -12.48 -22.23 0.91
N SER A 195 -11.79 -21.48 1.77
CA SER A 195 -12.05 -21.45 3.23
C SER A 195 -12.65 -20.15 3.75
N LEU A 196 -12.54 -19.03 3.02
CA LEU A 196 -13.03 -17.73 3.47
C LEU A 196 -14.35 -17.34 2.77
N GLY A 197 -14.78 -18.12 1.78
CA GLY A 197 -15.97 -17.81 0.99
C GLY A 197 -15.73 -16.63 0.06
N LEU A 198 -16.75 -15.78 -0.11
CA LEU A 198 -16.70 -14.63 -1.00
C LEU A 198 -15.89 -13.49 -0.37
N CYS A 199 -14.67 -13.28 -0.86
CA CYS A 199 -13.78 -12.23 -0.39
C CYS A 199 -14.14 -10.87 -1.01
N SER A 200 -14.15 -9.83 -0.18
CA SER A 200 -14.38 -8.44 -0.62
C SER A 200 -13.21 -7.92 -1.47
N PRO A 201 -13.47 -7.24 -2.60
CA PRO A 201 -12.43 -6.59 -3.40
C PRO A 201 -11.52 -5.64 -2.61
N LEU A 202 -12.08 -4.97 -1.60
CA LEU A 202 -11.33 -4.08 -0.71
C LEU A 202 -10.23 -4.79 0.09
N ALA A 203 -10.37 -6.08 0.34
CA ALA A 203 -9.43 -6.85 1.13
C ALA A 203 -8.23 -7.35 0.30
N PHE A 204 -8.42 -7.63 -0.99
CA PHE A 204 -7.40 -8.30 -1.80
C PHE A 204 -6.85 -7.46 -2.96
N ILE A 205 -7.59 -6.45 -3.47
CA ILE A 205 -7.09 -5.60 -4.57
C ILE A 205 -5.83 -4.84 -4.18
N PRO A 206 -5.72 -4.18 -3.00
CA PRO A 206 -4.49 -3.50 -2.63
C PRO A 206 -3.29 -4.45 -2.59
N VAL A 207 -3.48 -5.66 -2.06
CA VAL A 207 -2.45 -6.70 -2.01
C VAL A 207 -2.04 -7.13 -3.42
N ALA A 208 -3.01 -7.31 -4.33
CA ALA A 208 -2.74 -7.63 -5.73
C ALA A 208 -1.99 -6.50 -6.46
N GLU A 209 -2.31 -5.23 -6.17
CA GLU A 209 -1.64 -4.07 -6.77
C GLU A 209 -0.17 -3.98 -6.36
N ASP A 210 0.10 -4.10 -5.06
CA ASP A 210 1.45 -3.97 -4.51
C ASP A 210 2.34 -5.17 -4.84
N SER A 211 1.78 -6.37 -4.96
CA SER A 211 2.50 -7.59 -5.37
C SER A 211 2.63 -7.73 -6.90
N GLY A 212 2.01 -6.85 -7.68
CA GLY A 212 1.94 -6.93 -9.14
C GLY A 212 0.99 -8.00 -9.69
N LEU A 213 0.34 -8.79 -8.83
CA LEU A 213 -0.64 -9.81 -9.24
C LEU A 213 -1.91 -9.20 -9.87
N ILE A 214 -2.16 -7.91 -9.69
CA ILE A 214 -3.28 -7.21 -10.33
C ILE A 214 -3.19 -7.25 -11.87
N VAL A 215 -1.99 -7.35 -12.43
CA VAL A 215 -1.78 -7.39 -13.88
C VAL A 215 -2.34 -8.69 -14.49
N PRO A 216 -1.91 -9.90 -14.08
CA PRO A 216 -2.49 -11.13 -14.58
C PRO A 216 -3.97 -11.29 -14.23
N ILE A 217 -4.40 -10.84 -13.05
CA ILE A 217 -5.83 -10.85 -12.66
C ILE A 217 -6.65 -10.00 -13.63
N GLY A 218 -6.23 -8.77 -13.89
CA GLY A 218 -7.02 -7.90 -14.75
C GLY A 218 -6.97 -8.29 -16.23
N HIS A 219 -5.92 -8.97 -16.70
CA HIS A 219 -5.95 -9.64 -18.00
C HIS A 219 -7.07 -10.68 -18.08
N TRP A 220 -7.18 -11.53 -17.07
CA TRP A 220 -8.28 -12.50 -16.96
C TRP A 220 -9.66 -11.80 -16.88
N VAL A 221 -9.77 -10.68 -16.15
CA VAL A 221 -11.01 -9.89 -16.08
C VAL A 221 -11.42 -9.38 -17.46
N LEU A 222 -10.50 -8.76 -18.20
CA LEU A 222 -10.77 -8.22 -19.54
C LEU A 222 -11.23 -9.31 -20.50
N GLN A 223 -10.53 -10.45 -20.52
CA GLN A 223 -10.92 -11.59 -21.33
C GLN A 223 -12.32 -12.08 -20.96
N THR A 224 -12.59 -12.36 -19.69
CA THR A 224 -13.89 -12.87 -19.21
C THR A 224 -15.03 -11.90 -19.52
N ALA A 225 -14.86 -10.61 -19.28
CA ALA A 225 -15.85 -9.58 -19.56
C ALA A 225 -16.21 -9.52 -21.05
N CYS A 226 -15.21 -9.59 -21.93
CA CYS A 226 -15.43 -9.60 -23.38
C CYS A 226 -16.07 -10.91 -23.86
N GLN A 227 -15.82 -12.04 -23.17
CA GLN A 227 -16.54 -13.28 -23.45
C GLN A 227 -18.03 -13.10 -23.21
N GLN A 228 -18.34 -12.54 -22.04
CA GLN A 228 -19.71 -12.39 -21.59
C GLN A 228 -20.46 -11.43 -22.52
N LEU A 229 -19.84 -10.32 -22.91
CA LEU A 229 -20.38 -9.41 -23.93
C LEU A 229 -20.72 -10.12 -25.23
N SER A 230 -19.78 -10.92 -25.77
CA SER A 230 -20.03 -11.65 -27.02
C SER A 230 -21.19 -12.62 -26.91
N ILE A 231 -21.35 -13.30 -25.77
CA ILE A 231 -22.46 -14.22 -25.52
C ILE A 231 -23.78 -13.45 -25.46
N LEU A 232 -23.83 -12.34 -24.71
CA LEU A 232 -25.02 -11.51 -24.56
C LEU A 232 -25.46 -10.90 -25.91
N ALA A 233 -24.50 -10.41 -26.70
CA ALA A 233 -24.78 -9.86 -28.02
C ALA A 233 -25.34 -10.92 -28.99
N ALA A 234 -24.74 -12.12 -29.02
CA ALA A 234 -25.13 -13.17 -29.95
C ALA A 234 -26.43 -13.90 -29.58
N SER A 235 -26.71 -14.08 -28.27
CA SER A 235 -27.78 -14.98 -27.81
C SER A 235 -28.95 -14.29 -27.11
N GLN A 236 -28.78 -13.04 -26.64
CA GLN A 236 -29.75 -12.37 -25.77
C GLN A 236 -30.28 -11.04 -26.34
N GLY A 237 -29.88 -10.68 -27.58
CA GLY A 237 -30.45 -9.52 -28.27
C GLY A 237 -29.95 -8.16 -27.77
N PHE A 238 -28.75 -8.11 -27.18
CA PHE A 238 -28.13 -6.88 -26.70
C PHE A 238 -26.87 -6.50 -27.52
N PRO A 239 -26.99 -6.16 -28.81
CA PRO A 239 -25.84 -5.92 -29.69
C PRO A 239 -25.06 -4.64 -29.34
N ASP A 240 -25.65 -3.67 -28.64
CA ASP A 240 -24.99 -2.40 -28.33
C ASP A 240 -24.60 -2.28 -26.84
N LEU A 241 -24.74 -3.35 -26.06
CA LEU A 241 -24.46 -3.34 -24.64
C LEU A 241 -22.96 -3.19 -24.40
N LYS A 242 -22.62 -2.23 -23.54
CA LYS A 242 -21.23 -1.95 -23.14
C LYS A 242 -20.98 -2.54 -21.76
N VAL A 243 -19.80 -3.12 -21.56
CA VAL A 243 -19.32 -3.50 -20.22
C VAL A 243 -18.15 -2.61 -19.83
N ALA A 244 -18.27 -1.95 -18.69
CA ALA A 244 -17.20 -1.22 -18.04
C ALA A 244 -16.32 -2.19 -17.23
N VAL A 245 -15.01 -2.13 -17.44
CA VAL A 245 -14.02 -2.87 -16.65
C VAL A 245 -13.13 -1.86 -15.91
N ASN A 246 -12.99 -2.06 -14.61
CA ASN A 246 -12.11 -1.23 -13.81
C ASN A 246 -10.65 -1.69 -13.95
N LEU A 247 -9.75 -0.74 -14.12
CA LEU A 247 -8.30 -0.97 -14.19
C LEU A 247 -7.56 -0.23 -13.07
N SER A 248 -6.56 -0.88 -12.51
CA SER A 248 -5.65 -0.26 -11.54
C SER A 248 -4.63 0.66 -12.20
N VAL A 249 -4.04 1.56 -11.42
CA VAL A 249 -2.96 2.45 -11.88
C VAL A 249 -1.75 1.67 -12.38
N SER A 250 -1.43 0.54 -11.74
CA SER A 250 -0.33 -0.34 -12.16
C SER A 250 -0.59 -0.91 -13.55
N GLN A 251 -1.82 -1.34 -13.84
CA GLN A 251 -2.19 -1.86 -15.17
C GLN A 251 -2.17 -0.77 -16.26
N PHE A 252 -2.53 0.47 -15.94
CA PHE A 252 -2.45 1.59 -16.88
C PHE A 252 -1.03 1.92 -17.33
N ARG A 253 -0.01 1.56 -16.53
CA ARG A 253 1.40 1.79 -16.84
C ARG A 253 2.04 0.66 -17.63
N GLU A 254 1.35 -0.47 -17.79
CA GLU A 254 1.85 -1.60 -18.55
C GLU A 254 1.91 -1.26 -20.05
N ALA A 255 3.09 -1.39 -20.65
CA ALA A 255 3.32 -1.06 -22.05
C ALA A 255 2.47 -1.89 -23.01
N ASN A 256 2.09 -3.11 -22.58
CA ASN A 256 1.31 -4.05 -23.38
C ASN A 256 -0.22 -3.91 -23.20
N LEU A 257 -0.73 -2.99 -22.37
CA LEU A 257 -2.17 -2.85 -22.13
C LEU A 257 -2.95 -2.63 -23.44
N VAL A 258 -2.44 -1.76 -24.31
CA VAL A 258 -3.07 -1.49 -25.62
C VAL A 258 -3.08 -2.74 -26.50
N GLU A 259 -2.01 -3.53 -26.45
CA GLU A 259 -1.87 -4.74 -27.26
C GLU A 259 -2.79 -5.85 -26.76
N MET A 260 -2.90 -6.00 -25.43
CA MET A 260 -3.85 -6.88 -24.76
C MET A 260 -5.29 -6.53 -25.13
N ILE A 261 -5.68 -5.26 -25.06
CA ILE A 261 -7.03 -4.83 -25.47
C ILE A 261 -7.28 -5.11 -26.96
N LYS A 262 -6.28 -4.88 -27.81
CA LYS A 262 -6.37 -5.19 -29.25
C LYS A 262 -6.51 -6.69 -29.50
N GLU A 263 -5.83 -7.55 -28.74
CA GLU A 263 -5.93 -9.00 -28.85
C GLU A 263 -7.32 -9.49 -28.44
N VAL A 264 -7.84 -8.97 -27.33
CA VAL A 264 -9.22 -9.25 -26.88
C VAL A 264 -10.23 -8.76 -27.91
N TYR A 265 -10.02 -7.59 -28.50
CA TYR A 265 -10.86 -7.08 -29.58
C TYR A 265 -10.79 -7.95 -30.85
N ARG A 266 -9.60 -8.35 -31.29
CA ARG A 266 -9.44 -9.19 -32.51
C ARG A 266 -10.06 -10.57 -32.35
N SER A 267 -9.97 -11.15 -31.16
CA SER A 267 -10.48 -12.51 -30.90
C SER A 267 -12.01 -12.55 -30.75
N ARG A 268 -12.65 -11.43 -30.38
CA ARG A 268 -14.08 -11.44 -29.99
C ARG A 268 -14.95 -10.35 -30.63
N GLY A 269 -14.36 -9.32 -31.22
CA GLY A 269 -15.06 -8.22 -31.90
C GLY A 269 -15.60 -7.11 -30.97
N TRP A 270 -15.29 -7.15 -29.67
CA TRP A 270 -15.83 -6.22 -28.66
C TRP A 270 -14.72 -5.51 -27.89
N ILE A 271 -14.93 -4.23 -27.56
CA ILE A 271 -14.05 -3.44 -26.70
C ILE A 271 -14.84 -3.07 -25.43
N PRO A 272 -14.35 -3.42 -24.24
CA PRO A 272 -14.97 -2.97 -23.00
C PRO A 272 -14.68 -1.48 -22.79
N LEU A 273 -15.61 -0.77 -22.17
CA LEU A 273 -15.34 0.59 -21.67
C LEU A 273 -14.34 0.48 -20.52
N LEU A 274 -13.29 1.29 -20.54
CA LEU A 274 -12.34 1.35 -19.43
C LEU A 274 -12.77 2.46 -18.47
N SER A 275 -12.99 2.11 -17.21
CA SER A 275 -13.24 3.07 -16.14
C SER A 275 -12.04 3.12 -15.18
N ASN A 276 -11.70 4.34 -14.75
CA ASN A 276 -10.69 4.54 -13.72
C ASN A 276 -11.23 4.08 -12.37
N TRP A 277 -10.44 3.28 -11.65
CA TRP A 277 -10.71 2.91 -10.27
C TRP A 277 -10.73 4.16 -9.37
N ARG A 278 -11.92 4.72 -9.11
CA ARG A 278 -12.14 5.64 -8.00
C ARG A 278 -13.44 5.29 -7.30
N SER A 279 -13.26 4.62 -6.17
CA SER A 279 -14.25 4.18 -5.19
C SER A 279 -14.89 2.82 -5.51
N PRO A 280 -14.62 1.78 -4.70
CA PRO A 280 -15.56 0.67 -4.60
C PRO A 280 -16.83 1.26 -3.98
N ARG A 281 -17.84 1.55 -4.80
CA ARG A 281 -19.18 1.82 -4.29
C ARG A 281 -19.72 0.51 -3.75
N VAL A 282 -19.33 0.20 -2.51
CA VAL A 282 -19.98 -0.82 -1.70
C VAL A 282 -21.35 -0.24 -1.35
N TRP A 283 -22.39 -0.71 -2.02
CA TRP A 283 -23.73 -0.65 -1.46
C TRP A 283 -24.02 -2.00 -0.78
N PRO A 284 -24.69 -1.99 0.37
CA PRO A 284 -24.89 -3.16 1.24
C PRO A 284 -25.62 -4.31 0.56
#